data_AF-A0ABD7WPF5-F1
#
_entry.id   AF-A0ABD7WPF5-F1
#
_cell.length_a   1.000
_cell.length_b   1.000
_cell.length_c   1.000
_cell.angle_alpha   90.00
_cell.angle_beta   90.00
_cell.angle_gamma   90.00
#
_symmetry.space_group_name_H-M   'P 1'
#
loop_
_entity.id
_entity.type
_entity.pdbx_description
1 polymer ?
#
loop_
_entity_poly.entity_id
_entity_poly.type
_entity_poly.pdbx_seq_one_letter_code
_entity_poly.pdbx_strand_id
1 'polypeptide(L)'
;MNLNDDYGIQKSWNEIIELLSENEENTIRYLENCSKEDLYWISEVFGDVAEIIQSKELIKRLRELDRKFPELEMTKDIYIAESYMKNP
;
A
#
# COMPACT_ATOMS: atom_id res chain seq x y z
N MET A 1 11.61 4.93 -23.40
CA MET A 1 11.71 4.84 -21.93
C MET A 1 12.90 5.69 -21.52
N ASN A 2 12.64 6.76 -20.77
CA ASN A 2 13.68 7.66 -20.26
C ASN A 2 14.15 7.08 -18.93
N LEU A 3 15.39 6.58 -18.89
CA LEU A 3 16.01 5.97 -17.70
C LEU A 3 16.00 6.88 -16.45
N ASN A 4 15.82 8.18 -16.64
CA ASN A 4 15.82 9.18 -15.57
C ASN A 4 14.45 9.31 -14.87
N ASP A 5 13.36 9.00 -15.57
CA ASP A 5 12.00 9.09 -15.02
C ASP A 5 11.74 7.90 -14.09
N ASP A 6 12.19 6.69 -14.49
CA ASP A 6 12.08 5.47 -13.69
C ASP A 6 12.88 5.55 -12.37
N TYR A 7 14.04 6.22 -12.36
CA TYR A 7 14.86 6.36 -11.15
C TYR A 7 14.21 7.27 -10.10
N GLY A 8 13.60 8.38 -10.54
CA GLY A 8 12.89 9.31 -9.65
C GLY A 8 11.67 8.65 -9.01
N ILE A 9 10.88 7.95 -9.83
CA ILE A 9 9.67 7.25 -9.39
C ILE A 9 10.01 6.14 -8.39
N GLN A 10 11.02 5.31 -8.68
CA GLN A 10 11.43 4.24 -7.75
C GLN A 10 11.89 4.78 -6.40
N LYS A 11 12.61 5.91 -6.40
CA LYS A 11 13.05 6.54 -5.14
C LYS A 11 11.85 7.01 -4.32
N SER A 12 10.85 7.64 -4.94
CA SER A 12 9.62 8.05 -4.27
C SER A 12 8.86 6.87 -3.69
N TRP A 13 8.76 5.74 -4.42
CA TRP A 13 8.13 4.53 -3.89
C TRP A 13 8.86 3.99 -2.66
N ASN A 14 10.19 3.94 -2.69
CA ASN A 14 10.97 3.48 -1.54
C ASN A 14 10.75 4.37 -0.31
N GLU A 15 10.71 5.70 -0.47
CA GLU A 15 10.43 6.63 0.64
C GLU A 15 9.02 6.42 1.22
N ILE A 16 8.02 6.16 0.37
CA ILE A 16 6.66 5.84 0.81
C ILE A 16 6.63 4.50 1.57
N ILE A 17 7.30 3.46 1.05
CA ILE A 17 7.39 2.16 1.70
C ILE A 17 8.02 2.29 3.09
N GLU A 18 9.14 3.00 3.20
CA GLU A 18 9.81 3.23 4.48
C GLU A 18 8.88 3.92 5.49
N LEU A 19 8.19 4.98 5.06
CA LEU A 19 7.27 5.73 5.93
C LEU A 19 6.05 4.90 6.34
N LEU A 20 5.42 4.19 5.40
CA LEU A 20 4.25 3.35 5.67
C LEU A 20 4.60 2.06 6.40
N SER A 21 5.88 1.66 6.46
CA SER A 21 6.31 0.45 7.17
C SER A 21 6.81 0.73 8.59
N GLU A 22 7.00 2.00 8.96
CA GLU A 22 7.55 2.39 10.26
C GLU A 22 6.64 1.99 11.43
N ASN A 23 5.33 2.18 11.28
CA ASN A 23 4.38 1.90 12.36
C ASN A 23 2.98 1.58 11.82
N GLU A 24 2.50 0.37 12.14
CA GLU A 24 1.20 -0.13 11.69
C GLU A 24 0.02 0.81 12.01
N GLU A 25 -0.07 1.30 13.25
CA GLU A 25 -1.20 2.14 13.69
C GLU A 25 -1.22 3.48 12.93
N ASN A 26 -0.05 4.10 12.77
CA ASN A 26 0.09 5.34 12.00
C ASN A 26 -0.26 5.11 10.52
N THR A 27 0.16 3.99 9.94
CA THR A 27 -0.12 3.63 8.55
C THR A 27 -1.61 3.41 8.33
N ILE A 28 -2.27 2.64 9.20
CA ILE A 28 -3.72 2.45 9.13
C ILE A 28 -4.43 3.80 9.24
N ARG A 29 -4.06 4.64 10.22
CA ARG A 29 -4.66 5.97 10.39
C ARG A 29 -4.44 6.85 9.16
N TYR A 30 -3.26 6.81 8.56
CA TYR A 30 -2.98 7.56 7.33
C TYR A 30 -3.88 7.09 6.18
N LEU A 31 -3.94 5.78 5.93
CA LEU A 31 -4.74 5.18 4.85
C LEU A 31 -6.25 5.44 5.00
N GLU A 32 -6.77 5.46 6.22
CA GLU A 32 -8.18 5.74 6.48
C GLU A 32 -8.56 7.21 6.22
N ASN A 33 -7.59 8.12 6.28
CA ASN A 33 -7.76 9.57 6.13
C ASN A 33 -7.19 10.12 4.81
N CYS A 34 -6.50 9.31 4.01
CA CYS A 34 -5.89 9.79 2.77
C CYS A 34 -6.95 10.06 1.70
N SER A 35 -6.59 10.91 0.73
CA SER A 35 -7.47 11.17 -0.39
C SER A 35 -7.56 9.94 -1.29
N LYS A 36 -8.65 9.85 -2.06
CA LYS A 36 -8.84 8.75 -3.03
C LYS A 36 -7.72 8.74 -4.10
N GLU A 37 -7.23 9.91 -4.49
CA GLU A 37 -6.15 10.03 -5.47
C GLU A 37 -4.83 9.52 -4.87
N ASP A 38 -4.50 9.91 -3.64
CA ASP A 38 -3.32 9.38 -2.95
C ASP A 38 -3.43 7.86 -2.80
N LEU A 39 -4.61 7.36 -2.41
CA LEU A 39 -4.87 5.94 -2.22
C LEU A 39 -4.64 5.13 -3.51
N TYR A 40 -5.04 5.68 -4.66
CA TYR A 40 -4.81 5.06 -5.97
C TYR A 40 -3.32 4.92 -6.28
N TRP A 41 -2.52 5.95 -6.02
CA TRP A 41 -1.09 5.90 -6.27
C TRP A 41 -0.40 4.93 -5.31
N ILE A 42 -0.68 5.03 -4.00
CA ILE A 42 0.02 4.21 -3.00
C ILE A 42 -0.39 2.73 -3.03
N SER A 43 -1.44 2.33 -3.75
CA SER A 43 -1.82 0.91 -3.81
C SER A 43 -0.73 0.05 -4.44
N GLU A 44 0.10 0.63 -5.31
CA GLU A 44 1.24 -0.05 -5.95
C GLU A 44 2.26 -0.60 -4.94
N VAL A 45 2.37 0.03 -3.75
CA VAL A 45 3.35 -0.36 -2.72
C VAL A 45 2.75 -1.16 -1.57
N PHE A 46 1.46 -1.51 -1.62
CA PHE A 46 0.82 -2.32 -0.57
C PHE A 46 1.49 -3.68 -0.40
N GLY A 47 2.01 -4.26 -1.49
CA GLY A 47 2.79 -5.49 -1.48
C GLY A 47 3.97 -5.42 -0.51
N ASP A 48 4.87 -4.46 -0.74
CA ASP A 48 6.08 -4.28 0.05
C ASP A 48 5.77 -3.91 1.51
N VAL A 49 4.81 -3.02 1.73
CA VAL A 49 4.40 -2.61 3.08
C VAL A 49 3.85 -3.80 3.87
N ALA A 50 3.02 -4.65 3.25
CA ALA A 50 2.51 -5.86 3.90
C ALA A 50 3.60 -6.90 4.15
N GLU A 51 4.58 -7.03 3.24
CA GLU A 51 5.74 -7.89 3.45
C GLU A 51 6.55 -7.48 4.68
N ILE A 52 6.70 -6.17 4.91
CA ILE A 52 7.47 -5.64 6.04
C ILE A 52 6.67 -5.72 7.34
N ILE A 53 5.44 -5.18 7.37
CA ILE A 53 4.64 -5.09 8.60
C ILE A 53 4.09 -6.47 9.04
N GLN A 54 3.75 -7.34 8.09
CA GLN A 54 3.15 -8.66 8.37
C GLN A 54 1.85 -8.57 9.22
N SER A 55 1.06 -7.51 9.08
CA SER A 55 -0.18 -7.31 9.84
C SER A 55 -1.43 -7.76 9.09
N LYS A 56 -2.23 -8.63 9.73
CA LYS A 56 -3.56 -9.01 9.26
C LYS A 56 -4.56 -7.86 9.39
N GLU A 57 -4.38 -6.98 10.37
CA GLU A 57 -5.27 -5.84 10.55
C GLU A 57 -5.07 -4.81 9.43
N LEU A 58 -3.83 -4.61 8.97
CA LEU A 58 -3.55 -3.82 7.77
C LEU A 58 -4.31 -4.36 6.55
N ILE A 59 -4.19 -5.66 6.24
CA ILE A 59 -4.89 -6.26 5.09
C ILE A 59 -6.42 -6.09 5.22
N LYS A 60 -6.96 -6.30 6.42
CA LYS A 60 -8.38 -6.09 6.68
C LYS A 60 -8.81 -4.64 6.40
N ARG A 61 -8.01 -3.65 6.83
CA ARG A 61 -8.25 -2.22 6.53
C ARG A 61 -8.20 -1.93 5.04
N LEU A 62 -7.21 -2.48 4.33
CA LEU A 62 -7.13 -2.34 2.88
C LEU A 62 -8.39 -2.90 2.18
N ARG A 63 -8.90 -4.06 2.61
CA ARG A 63 -10.15 -4.63 2.07
C ARG A 63 -11.37 -3.76 2.40
N GLU A 64 -11.40 -3.06 3.53
CA GLU A 64 -12.46 -2.11 3.86
C GLU A 64 -12.39 -0.86 2.98
N LEU A 65 -11.19 -0.35 2.70
CA LEU A 65 -10.96 0.75 1.75
C LEU A 65 -11.34 0.37 0.32
N ASP A 66 -11.01 -0.85 -0.13
CA ASP A 66 -11.41 -1.39 -1.44
C ASP A 66 -12.94 -1.43 -1.60
N ARG A 67 -13.67 -1.82 -0.54
CA ARG A 67 -15.14 -1.76 -0.54
C ARG A 67 -15.68 -0.34 -0.53
N LYS A 68 -14.98 0.60 0.10
CA LYS A 68 -15.36 2.01 0.18
C LYS A 68 -15.13 2.74 -1.15
N PHE A 69 -14.09 2.35 -1.89
CA PHE A 69 -13.68 2.96 -3.16
C PHE A 69 -13.49 1.89 -4.25
N PRO A 70 -14.55 1.15 -4.62
CA PRO A 70 -14.45 0.03 -5.56
C PRO A 70 -13.91 0.42 -6.94
N GLU A 71 -14.06 1.68 -7.33
CA GLU A 71 -13.57 2.24 -8.59
C GLU A 71 -12.04 2.41 -8.66
N LEU A 72 -11.32 2.22 -7.55
CA LEU A 72 -9.86 2.17 -7.54
C LEU A 72 -9.30 0.80 -7.95
N GLU A 73 -10.14 -0.24 -8.00
CA GLU A 73 -9.76 -1.60 -8.42
C GLU A 73 -8.55 -2.21 -7.68
N MET A 74 -8.34 -1.84 -6.40
CA MET A 74 -7.19 -2.26 -5.59
C MET A 74 -7.21 -3.73 -5.18
N THR A 75 -8.28 -4.47 -5.50
CA THR A 75 -8.45 -5.89 -5.12
C THR A 75 -7.23 -6.74 -5.45
N LYS A 76 -6.57 -6.50 -6.61
CA LYS A 76 -5.37 -7.23 -7.04
C LYS A 76 -4.15 -6.87 -6.19
N ASP A 77 -3.94 -5.59 -5.91
CA ASP A 77 -2.84 -5.11 -5.08
C ASP A 77 -2.91 -5.70 -3.68
N ILE A 78 -4.12 -5.73 -3.11
CA ILE A 78 -4.36 -6.31 -1.77
C ILE A 78 -4.17 -7.82 -1.79
N TYR A 79 -4.53 -8.51 -2.89
CA TYR A 79 -4.25 -9.95 -3.02
C TYR A 79 -2.73 -10.23 -3.08
N ILE A 80 -1.97 -9.40 -3.80
CA ILE A 80 -0.50 -9.50 -3.83
C ILE A 80 0.07 -9.26 -2.43
N ALA A 81 -0.39 -8.21 -1.74
CA ALA A 81 0.00 -7.90 -0.36
C ALA A 81 -0.23 -9.05 0.61
N GLU A 82 -1.42 -9.66 0.56
CA GLU A 82 -1.76 -10.83 1.36
C GLU A 82 -0.87 -12.03 1.03
N SER A 83 -0.47 -12.21 -0.23
CA SER A 83 0.40 -13.31 -0.66
C SER A 83 1.84 -13.21 -0.14
N TYR A 84 2.31 -12.01 0.21
CA TYR A 84 3.64 -11.78 0.79
C TYR A 84 3.65 -11.93 2.32
N MET A 85 2.49 -12.17 2.93
CA MET A 85 2.42 -12.53 4.34
C MET A 85 2.96 -13.96 4.55
N LYS A 86 3.88 -14.11 5.49
CA LYS A 86 4.53 -15.38 5.85
C LYS A 86 3.59 -16.30 6.65
N ASN A 87 2.58 -15.72 7.32
CA ASN A 87 1.54 -16.43 8.06
C ASN A 87 0.17 -15.78 7.77
N PRO A 88 -0.38 -15.99 6.57
CA PRO A 88 -1.63 -15.37 6.13
C PRO A 88 -2.83 -15.75 7.01
#